data_AF-A0A9D8J2N4-F1
#
_entry.id   AF-A0A9D8J2N4-F1
#
_cell.length_a   1.000
_cell.length_b   1.000
_cell.length_c   1.000
_cell.angle_alpha   90.00
_cell.angle_beta   90.00
_cell.angle_gamma   90.00
#
_symmetry.space_group_name_H-M   'P 1'
#
loop_
_entity.id
_entity.type
_entity.pdbx_description
1 polymer ?
#
loop_
_entity_poly.entity_id
_entity_poly.type
_entity_poly.pdbx_seq_one_letter_code
_entity_poly.pdbx_strand_id
1 'polypeptide(L)'
;MPKGSRQPIIRNQRDGDFYLRDVTVETDGVIADRDNSNQTRKGSGQLQKIDEYAYSPDSSEIATVVNGQRSNDRVRLSISDGPVAASTAPLTRRSWESLVSFDEAGVIDVQTLGAKGDGRSDDTSAIQRAIDRTADAKVFLPRGDYRITKPLVLGLRTRLFGVPGFRSRLVADFEATSPEYAIRTVADPAGSASTYLGDIAVILLDDTEKKTSIGGVLWQVGGTSMGRQVAAGTSWRADPSSKPRHFFKISGARAG
;
A
#
# COMPACT_ATOMS: atom_id res chain seq x y z
N MET A 1 1.56 7.25 34.75
CA MET A 1 1.00 6.76 33.47
C MET A 1 1.78 5.50 33.07
N PRO A 2 1.15 4.34 32.85
CA PRO A 2 1.91 3.11 32.57
C PRO A 2 2.61 3.22 31.22
N LYS A 3 3.83 2.65 31.13
CA LYS A 3 4.61 2.51 29.89
C LYS A 3 3.71 1.94 28.78
N GLY A 4 3.60 2.69 27.68
CA GLY A 4 2.68 2.42 26.58
C GLY A 4 2.84 1.02 26.01
N SER A 5 1.72 0.31 25.86
CA SER A 5 1.65 -0.92 25.09
C SER A 5 2.18 -0.67 23.69
N ARG A 6 3.07 -1.56 23.20
CA ARG A 6 3.53 -1.52 21.81
C ARG A 6 2.31 -1.61 20.90
N GLN A 7 2.19 -0.69 19.93
CA GLN A 7 1.13 -0.73 18.93
C GLN A 7 1.26 -2.01 18.10
N PRO A 8 0.13 -2.62 17.68
CA PRO A 8 0.16 -3.76 16.77
C PRO A 8 0.75 -3.36 15.41
N ILE A 9 1.36 -4.32 14.71
CA ILE A 9 1.81 -4.11 13.32
C ILE A 9 0.61 -3.86 12.41
N ILE A 10 -0.47 -4.60 12.64
CA ILE A 10 -1.74 -4.45 11.92
C ILE A 10 -2.82 -4.00 12.91
N ARG A 11 -3.29 -2.76 12.74
CA ARG A 11 -4.33 -2.15 13.59
C ARG A 11 -5.62 -1.95 12.80
N ASN A 12 -6.64 -2.74 13.13
CA ASN A 12 -7.89 -2.77 12.38
C ASN A 12 -9.06 -2.45 13.30
N GLN A 13 -9.30 -1.15 13.50
CA GLN A 13 -10.26 -0.70 14.51
C GLN A 13 -11.55 -0.13 13.93
N ARG A 14 -11.58 0.55 12.77
CA ARG A 14 -12.81 1.11 12.19
C ARG A 14 -12.82 1.32 10.67
N ASP A 15 -11.68 1.62 10.04
CA ASP A 15 -11.67 2.11 8.65
C ASP A 15 -10.70 1.33 7.75
N GLY A 16 -11.21 0.81 6.63
CA GLY A 16 -10.43 0.31 5.49
C GLY A 16 -10.29 -1.22 5.38
N ASP A 17 -10.50 -1.75 4.18
CA ASP A 17 -10.12 -3.10 3.79
C ASP A 17 -8.59 -3.19 3.59
N PHE A 18 -7.97 -4.20 4.19
CA PHE A 18 -6.53 -4.42 4.13
C PHE A 18 -6.23 -5.89 3.82
N TYR A 19 -5.31 -6.14 2.89
CA TYR A 19 -4.91 -7.49 2.49
C TYR A 19 -3.38 -7.65 2.46
N LEU A 20 -2.88 -8.69 3.12
CA LEU A 20 -1.50 -9.15 3.06
C LEU A 20 -1.47 -10.60 2.55
N ARG A 21 -0.43 -10.96 1.82
CA ARG A 21 -0.15 -12.34 1.45
C ARG A 21 1.35 -12.55 1.33
N ASP A 22 1.85 -13.67 1.80
CA ASP A 22 3.26 -14.00 1.74
C ASP A 22 4.16 -12.89 2.32
N VAL A 23 3.80 -12.38 3.51
CA VAL A 23 4.53 -11.33 4.23
C VAL A 23 5.30 -11.94 5.38
N THR A 24 6.58 -11.60 5.52
CA THR A 24 7.39 -12.02 6.68
C THR A 24 7.36 -10.94 7.75
N VAL A 25 7.30 -11.32 9.02
CA VAL A 25 7.25 -10.41 10.16
C VAL A 25 8.14 -10.92 11.30
N GLU A 26 8.87 -10.03 11.98
CA GLU A 26 9.61 -10.34 13.20
C GLU A 26 9.21 -9.33 14.28
N THR A 27 8.53 -9.82 15.34
CA THR A 27 8.10 -8.97 16.46
C THR A 27 7.86 -9.81 17.70
N ASP A 28 8.23 -9.27 18.87
CA ASP A 28 7.84 -9.78 20.19
C ASP A 28 6.53 -9.13 20.70
N GLY A 29 5.93 -8.26 19.89
CA GLY A 29 4.71 -7.50 20.18
C GLY A 29 3.44 -8.15 19.64
N VAL A 30 2.53 -7.33 19.12
CA VAL A 30 1.28 -7.79 18.50
C VAL A 30 1.42 -7.72 16.98
N ILE A 31 1.17 -8.84 16.30
CA ILE A 31 1.11 -8.88 14.84
C ILE A 31 -0.20 -8.25 14.37
N ALA A 32 -1.33 -8.74 14.89
CA ALA A 32 -2.65 -8.25 14.52
C ALA A 32 -3.56 -8.14 15.76
N ASP A 33 -4.32 -7.06 15.84
CA ASP A 33 -5.30 -6.85 16.93
C ASP A 33 -6.39 -7.94 16.95
N ARG A 34 -6.76 -8.48 15.79
CA ARG A 34 -7.80 -9.50 15.60
C ARG A 34 -7.39 -10.52 14.52
N ASP A 35 -7.60 -11.79 14.83
CA ASP A 35 -7.55 -12.95 13.94
C ASP A 35 -8.96 -13.49 13.61
N ASN A 36 -9.04 -14.67 13.00
CA ASN A 36 -10.31 -15.31 12.57
C ASN A 36 -11.23 -15.66 13.75
N SER A 37 -10.67 -15.78 14.95
CA SER A 37 -11.41 -16.05 16.19
C SER A 37 -11.61 -14.77 17.02
N ASN A 38 -11.38 -13.60 16.43
CA ASN A 38 -11.46 -12.29 17.07
C ASN A 38 -10.49 -12.15 18.26
N GLN A 39 -9.37 -12.87 18.22
CA GLN A 39 -8.32 -12.83 19.23
C GLN A 39 -7.12 -12.00 18.75
N THR A 40 -6.37 -11.43 19.69
CA THR A 40 -5.13 -10.73 19.39
C THR A 40 -4.02 -11.72 19.07
N ARG A 41 -3.42 -11.62 17.88
CA ARG A 41 -2.27 -12.43 17.49
C ARG A 41 -0.98 -11.79 17.98
N LYS A 42 -0.34 -12.42 18.97
CA LYS A 42 1.00 -12.05 19.43
C LYS A 42 2.06 -12.57 18.46
N GLY A 43 3.16 -11.82 18.34
CA GLY A 43 4.36 -12.32 17.70
C GLY A 43 5.16 -13.23 18.63
N SER A 44 6.00 -14.07 18.04
CA SER A 44 6.84 -15.04 18.75
C SER A 44 8.20 -14.47 19.18
N GLY A 45 8.53 -13.23 18.77
CA GLY A 45 9.88 -12.68 18.86
C GLY A 45 10.87 -13.27 17.85
N GLN A 46 10.40 -14.17 16.98
CA GLN A 46 11.15 -14.75 15.86
C GLN A 46 10.47 -14.39 14.54
N LEU A 47 11.14 -14.66 13.43
CA LEU A 47 10.57 -14.55 12.09
C LEU A 47 9.35 -15.48 11.94
N GLN A 48 8.21 -14.90 11.58
CA GLN A 48 6.96 -15.59 11.26
C GLN A 48 6.50 -15.18 9.86
N LYS A 49 5.81 -16.07 9.15
CA LYS A 49 5.22 -15.75 7.85
C LYS A 49 3.71 -15.58 8.00
N ILE A 50 3.21 -14.40 7.65
CA ILE A 50 1.80 -14.17 7.37
C ILE A 50 1.54 -14.70 5.95
N ASP A 51 0.97 -15.90 5.85
CA ASP A 51 0.61 -16.51 4.57
C ASP A 51 -0.53 -15.73 3.92
N GLU A 52 -1.53 -15.35 4.71
CA GLU A 52 -2.62 -14.49 4.29
C GLU A 52 -3.14 -13.70 5.48
N TYR A 53 -3.38 -12.40 5.28
CA TYR A 53 -4.18 -11.58 6.14
C TYR A 53 -5.21 -10.82 5.32
N ALA A 54 -6.48 -10.88 5.66
CA ALA A 54 -7.54 -10.08 5.07
C ALA A 54 -8.44 -9.54 6.18
N TYR A 55 -8.76 -8.25 6.13
CA TYR A 55 -9.68 -7.60 7.06
C TYR A 55 -10.67 -6.72 6.30
N SER A 56 -11.92 -6.74 6.75
CA SER A 56 -13.00 -5.84 6.34
C SER A 56 -13.73 -5.31 7.59
N PRO A 57 -14.10 -4.01 7.67
CA PRO A 57 -14.82 -3.46 8.82
C PRO A 57 -16.26 -4.00 8.92
N ASP A 58 -16.86 -3.81 10.10
CA ASP A 58 -18.23 -4.24 10.43
C ASP A 58 -19.28 -3.49 9.60
N SER A 59 -19.87 -4.16 8.63
CA SER A 59 -21.29 -4.00 8.31
C SER A 59 -21.83 -5.35 7.83
N SER A 60 -23.11 -5.62 8.05
CA SER A 60 -23.79 -6.86 7.61
C SER A 60 -23.85 -7.03 6.09
N GLU A 61 -23.18 -6.17 5.32
CA GLU A 61 -23.27 -6.06 3.86
C GLU A 61 -21.91 -6.18 3.16
N ILE A 62 -20.79 -5.96 3.86
CA ILE A 62 -19.44 -6.00 3.26
C ILE A 62 -18.85 -7.39 3.41
N ALA A 63 -18.45 -7.97 2.28
CA ALA A 63 -17.83 -9.27 2.21
C ALA A 63 -16.35 -9.13 1.84
N THR A 64 -15.49 -9.92 2.48
CA THR A 64 -14.10 -10.04 2.06
C THR A 64 -14.06 -10.70 0.70
N VAL A 65 -13.55 -10.01 -0.33
CA VAL A 65 -13.31 -10.63 -1.64
C VAL A 65 -11.86 -11.11 -1.70
N VAL A 66 -11.67 -12.43 -1.78
CA VAL A 66 -10.34 -13.03 -1.94
C VAL A 66 -10.26 -13.66 -3.32
N ASN A 67 -9.35 -13.18 -4.16
CA ASN A 67 -9.18 -13.64 -5.55
C ASN A 67 -10.50 -13.58 -6.36
N GLY A 68 -11.29 -12.52 -6.17
CA GLY A 68 -12.57 -12.35 -6.85
C GLY A 68 -13.74 -13.18 -6.29
N GLN A 69 -13.50 -14.00 -5.25
CA GLN A 69 -14.55 -14.77 -4.59
C GLN A 69 -15.01 -14.07 -3.31
N ARG A 70 -16.33 -13.87 -3.20
CA ARG A 70 -16.97 -13.23 -2.04
C ARG A 70 -16.98 -14.19 -0.85
N SER A 71 -16.55 -13.72 0.32
CA SER A 71 -16.58 -14.47 1.58
C SER A 71 -17.22 -13.66 2.71
N ASN A 72 -17.94 -14.34 3.60
CA ASN A 72 -18.47 -13.75 4.83
C ASN A 72 -17.42 -13.74 5.97
N ASP A 73 -16.22 -14.27 5.73
CA ASP A 73 -15.13 -14.27 6.71
C ASP A 73 -14.59 -12.85 6.88
N ARG A 74 -14.84 -12.26 8.05
CA ARG A 74 -14.49 -10.87 8.39
C ARG A 74 -12.99 -10.63 8.56
N VAL A 75 -12.31 -11.66 9.05
CA VAL A 75 -10.86 -11.71 9.20
C VAL A 75 -10.43 -13.07 8.69
N ARG A 76 -9.47 -13.08 7.77
CA ARG A 76 -8.70 -14.27 7.41
C ARG A 76 -7.25 -14.00 7.76
N LEU A 77 -6.70 -14.70 8.73
CA LEU A 77 -5.33 -14.67 9.19
C LEU A 77 -4.86 -16.12 9.20
N SER A 78 -3.92 -16.41 8.32
CA SER A 78 -3.14 -17.63 8.33
C SER A 78 -1.69 -17.23 8.55
N ILE A 79 -1.08 -17.77 9.60
CA ILE A 79 0.33 -17.59 9.93
C ILE A 79 0.96 -18.96 10.05
N SER A 80 1.95 -19.23 9.22
CA SER A 80 2.82 -20.38 9.40
C SER A 80 3.91 -20.05 10.41
N ASP A 81 3.88 -20.76 11.54
CA ASP A 81 4.96 -20.81 12.51
C ASP A 81 6.03 -21.81 12.02
N GLY A 82 6.72 -21.47 10.91
CA GLY A 82 7.76 -22.31 10.31
C GLY A 82 9.08 -21.55 10.14
N PRO A 83 10.23 -22.24 10.02
CA PRO A 83 11.51 -21.58 9.77
C PRO A 83 11.48 -20.91 8.40
N VAL A 84 11.13 -19.62 8.37
CA VAL A 84 11.41 -18.78 7.21
C VAL A 84 12.92 -18.58 7.18
N ALA A 85 13.56 -18.81 6.04
CA ALA A 85 14.99 -18.55 5.90
C ALA A 85 15.27 -17.11 6.34
N ALA A 86 15.91 -16.98 7.51
CA ALA A 86 16.25 -15.69 8.07
C ALA A 86 17.05 -14.92 7.03
N SER A 87 16.67 -13.66 6.82
CA SER A 87 17.60 -12.76 6.19
C SER A 87 18.83 -12.72 7.09
N THR A 88 20.00 -13.08 6.56
CA THR A 88 21.27 -12.93 7.29
C THR A 88 21.68 -11.46 7.38
N ALA A 89 20.92 -10.55 6.79
CA ALA A 89 21.08 -9.13 7.02
C ALA A 89 20.63 -8.83 8.46
N PRO A 90 21.50 -8.30 9.32
CA PRO A 90 21.10 -7.97 10.68
C PRO A 90 19.94 -6.98 10.63
N LEU A 91 18.86 -7.26 11.38
CA LEU A 91 17.83 -6.29 11.76
C LEU A 91 18.45 -5.22 12.67
N THR A 92 19.40 -4.46 12.13
CA THR A 92 19.74 -3.19 12.73
C THR A 92 18.50 -2.34 12.56
N ARG A 93 17.98 -1.81 13.67
CA ARG A 93 17.01 -0.71 13.67
C ARG A 93 17.56 0.35 12.73
N ARG A 94 17.17 0.30 11.44
CA ARG A 94 17.69 1.23 10.44
C ARG A 94 17.15 2.59 10.83
N SER A 95 17.99 3.38 11.51
CA SER A 95 17.96 4.80 11.31
C SER A 95 18.25 4.95 9.82
N TRP A 96 17.19 5.21 9.06
CA TRP A 96 17.24 5.23 7.60
C TRP A 96 18.32 6.19 7.12
N GLU A 97 18.87 5.91 5.93
CA GLU A 97 19.50 6.94 5.11
C GLU A 97 18.53 8.14 4.96
N SER A 98 19.07 9.34 4.71
CA SER A 98 18.28 10.55 4.47
C SER A 98 17.05 10.26 3.59
N LEU A 99 15.87 10.64 4.07
CA LEU A 99 14.66 10.61 3.26
C LEU A 99 14.90 11.39 1.97
N VAL A 100 14.34 10.91 0.86
CA VAL A 100 14.45 11.63 -0.41
C VAL A 100 13.81 13.01 -0.26
N SER A 101 14.59 14.06 -0.54
CA SER A 101 14.11 15.44 -0.53
C SER A 101 13.88 15.95 -1.95
N PHE A 102 12.92 16.86 -2.13
CA PHE A 102 12.53 17.38 -3.45
C PHE A 102 13.63 18.22 -4.12
N ASP A 103 14.60 18.70 -3.35
CA ASP A 103 15.76 19.49 -3.79
C ASP A 103 16.99 18.63 -4.10
N GLU A 104 16.89 17.30 -3.98
CA GLU A 104 17.99 16.41 -4.36
C GLU A 104 18.24 16.41 -5.87
N ALA A 105 19.53 16.29 -6.22
CA ALA A 105 19.93 16.09 -7.61
C ALA A 105 19.25 14.85 -8.23
N GLY A 106 18.75 15.01 -9.45
CA GLY A 106 18.10 13.96 -10.22
C GLY A 106 16.64 13.70 -9.85
N VAL A 107 16.05 14.46 -8.92
CA VAL A 107 14.60 14.44 -8.68
C VAL A 107 13.86 15.02 -9.87
N ILE A 108 12.82 14.31 -10.30
CA ILE A 108 11.95 14.69 -11.39
C ILE A 108 10.65 15.19 -10.77
N ASP A 109 10.40 16.49 -10.88
CA ASP A 109 9.10 17.08 -10.59
C ASP A 109 8.15 16.78 -11.75
N VAL A 110 7.04 16.10 -11.47
CA VAL A 110 6.04 15.70 -12.48
C VAL A 110 5.43 16.89 -13.22
N GLN A 111 5.41 18.09 -12.63
CA GLN A 111 4.89 19.30 -13.28
C GLN A 111 5.78 19.74 -14.43
N THR A 112 7.09 19.47 -14.37
CA THR A 112 8.02 19.72 -15.48
C THR A 112 7.74 18.82 -16.70
N LEU A 113 7.02 17.71 -16.50
CA LEU A 113 6.56 16.80 -17.56
C LEU A 113 5.09 17.03 -17.97
N GLY A 114 4.48 18.11 -17.48
CA GLY A 114 3.13 18.53 -17.86
C GLY A 114 2.01 18.02 -16.96
N ALA A 115 2.31 17.38 -15.81
CA ALA A 115 1.29 17.12 -14.81
C ALA A 115 0.79 18.44 -14.20
N LYS A 116 -0.52 18.58 -14.00
CA LYS A 116 -1.12 19.81 -13.50
C LYS A 116 -1.46 19.77 -12.01
N GLY A 117 -1.85 18.62 -11.48
CA GLY A 117 -2.27 18.50 -10.08
C GLY A 117 -3.55 19.30 -9.74
N ASP A 118 -4.41 19.52 -10.73
CA ASP A 118 -5.64 20.34 -10.64
C ASP A 118 -6.93 19.53 -10.35
N GLY A 119 -6.80 18.21 -10.22
CA GLY A 119 -7.89 17.25 -9.99
C GLY A 119 -8.76 16.97 -11.22
N ARG A 120 -8.43 17.54 -12.38
CA ARG A 120 -9.28 17.51 -13.60
C ARG A 120 -8.52 16.99 -14.82
N SER A 121 -7.33 17.52 -15.04
CA SER A 121 -6.43 17.14 -16.13
C SER A 121 -5.91 15.72 -15.88
N ASP A 122 -5.88 14.90 -16.93
CA ASP A 122 -5.30 13.57 -16.84
C ASP A 122 -3.77 13.67 -16.77
N ASP A 123 -3.23 13.44 -15.57
CA ASP A 123 -1.81 13.55 -15.27
C ASP A 123 -1.06 12.22 -15.44
N THR A 124 -1.78 11.14 -15.82
CA THR A 124 -1.22 9.78 -15.79
C THR A 124 0.03 9.64 -16.62
N SER A 125 0.02 10.19 -17.85
CA SER A 125 1.15 10.06 -18.77
C SER A 125 2.38 10.86 -18.33
N ALA A 126 2.19 12.00 -17.66
CA ALA A 126 3.29 12.80 -17.14
C ALA A 126 3.96 12.08 -15.97
N ILE A 127 3.16 11.55 -15.04
CA ILE A 127 3.66 10.84 -13.86
C ILE A 127 4.33 9.52 -14.26
N GLN A 128 3.71 8.72 -15.15
CA GLN A 128 4.32 7.48 -15.61
C GLN A 128 5.62 7.74 -16.38
N ARG A 129 5.71 8.79 -17.20
CA ARG A 129 6.98 9.18 -17.85
C ARG A 129 8.07 9.57 -16.85
N ALA A 130 7.71 10.19 -15.72
CA ALA A 130 8.67 10.47 -14.66
C ALA A 130 9.21 9.17 -14.05
N ILE A 131 8.32 8.21 -13.78
CA ILE A 131 8.66 6.89 -13.24
C ILE A 131 9.55 6.10 -14.20
N ASP A 132 9.19 6.10 -15.49
CA ASP A 132 9.89 5.33 -16.53
C ASP A 132 11.20 5.99 -17.00
N ARG A 133 11.53 7.19 -16.48
CA ARG A 133 12.67 7.96 -16.95
C ARG A 133 14.00 7.23 -16.75
N THR A 134 14.15 6.53 -15.63
CA THR A 134 15.32 5.71 -15.30
C THR A 134 14.89 4.56 -14.39
N ALA A 135 15.69 3.49 -14.30
CA ALA A 135 15.44 2.41 -13.34
C ALA A 135 15.44 2.88 -11.86
N ASP A 136 16.16 3.97 -11.57
CA ASP A 136 16.35 4.58 -10.25
C ASP A 136 15.56 5.90 -10.08
N ALA A 137 14.41 6.03 -10.76
CA ALA A 137 13.69 7.30 -10.83
C ALA A 137 13.29 7.82 -9.44
N LYS A 138 13.67 9.07 -9.17
CA LYS A 138 13.19 9.86 -8.02
C LYS A 138 12.12 10.81 -8.51
N VAL A 139 10.87 10.57 -8.16
CA VAL A 139 9.70 11.27 -8.70
C VAL A 139 9.01 12.02 -7.57
N PHE A 140 8.98 13.34 -7.71
CA PHE A 140 8.32 14.24 -6.76
C PHE A 140 6.95 14.67 -7.29
N LEU A 141 5.92 14.53 -6.46
CA LEU A 141 4.58 15.08 -6.67
C LEU A 141 4.41 16.30 -5.76
N PRO A 142 4.49 17.53 -6.30
CA PRO A 142 4.12 18.73 -5.55
C PRO A 142 2.70 18.65 -5.01
N ARG A 143 2.34 19.56 -4.09
CA ARG A 143 0.96 19.65 -3.58
C ARG A 143 -0.04 19.74 -4.74
N GLY A 144 -1.06 18.89 -4.73
CA GLY A 144 -2.08 18.87 -5.77
C GLY A 144 -2.90 17.59 -5.80
N ASP A 145 -3.91 17.61 -6.65
CA ASP A 145 -4.78 16.48 -6.97
C ASP A 145 -4.44 16.00 -8.38
N TYR A 146 -3.79 14.86 -8.49
CA TYR A 146 -3.35 14.32 -9.76
C TYR A 146 -4.35 13.27 -10.21
N ARG A 147 -5.22 13.63 -11.14
CA ARG A 147 -6.19 12.69 -11.70
C ARG A 147 -5.43 11.69 -12.57
N ILE A 148 -5.64 10.40 -12.29
CA ILE A 148 -5.10 9.31 -13.09
C ILE A 148 -6.24 8.47 -13.66
N THR A 149 -6.12 8.11 -14.93
CA THR A 149 -7.14 7.36 -15.71
C THR A 149 -6.70 5.93 -16.02
N LYS A 150 -5.54 5.52 -15.49
CA LYS A 150 -5.01 4.15 -15.52
C LYS A 150 -3.97 3.96 -14.40
N PRO A 151 -3.59 2.72 -14.07
CA PRO A 151 -2.61 2.43 -13.04
C PRO A 151 -1.26 3.10 -13.27
N LEU A 152 -0.63 3.54 -12.18
CA LEU A 152 0.80 3.86 -12.15
C LEU A 152 1.60 2.63 -11.75
N VAL A 153 2.65 2.32 -12.51
CA VAL A 153 3.49 1.14 -12.29
C VAL A 153 4.86 1.57 -11.80
N LEU A 154 5.23 1.19 -10.58
CA LEU A 154 6.54 1.49 -9.98
C LEU A 154 7.53 0.34 -10.23
N GLY A 155 8.75 0.70 -10.63
CA GLY A 155 9.86 -0.24 -10.79
C GLY A 155 10.50 -0.65 -9.45
N LEU A 156 11.48 -1.57 -9.52
CA LEU A 156 12.17 -2.13 -8.35
C LEU A 156 12.99 -1.11 -7.54
N ARG A 157 13.28 0.07 -8.11
CA ARG A 157 14.11 1.11 -7.48
C ARG A 157 13.51 2.51 -7.62
N THR A 158 12.21 2.59 -7.90
CA THR A 158 11.47 3.86 -8.00
C THR A 158 11.28 4.48 -6.61
N ARG A 159 11.54 5.78 -6.48
CA ARG A 159 11.18 6.58 -5.31
C ARG A 159 10.09 7.57 -5.70
N LEU A 160 8.83 7.25 -5.41
CA LEU A 160 7.68 8.12 -5.66
C LEU A 160 7.26 8.79 -4.35
N PHE A 161 7.29 10.12 -4.29
CA PHE A 161 7.00 10.82 -3.04
C PHE A 161 6.27 12.15 -3.24
N GLY A 162 5.45 12.49 -2.25
CA GLY A 162 4.66 13.72 -2.23
C GLY A 162 5.08 14.70 -1.15
N VAL A 163 4.16 15.61 -0.84
CA VAL A 163 4.30 16.58 0.26
C VAL A 163 3.66 16.00 1.52
N PRO A 164 4.40 15.98 2.67
CA PRO A 164 3.90 15.41 3.92
C PRO A 164 2.54 15.95 4.37
N GLY A 165 1.78 15.09 5.06
CA GLY A 165 0.41 15.39 5.49
C GLY A 165 -0.64 15.20 4.40
N PHE A 166 -0.41 14.27 3.47
CA PHE A 166 -1.33 13.89 2.40
C PHE A 166 -1.74 15.06 1.49
N ARG A 167 -0.81 15.98 1.23
CA ARG A 167 -1.04 17.16 0.38
C ARG A 167 -0.85 16.87 -1.12
N SER A 168 -0.28 15.73 -1.45
CA SER A 168 -0.19 15.19 -2.81
C SER A 168 -1.11 13.99 -2.92
N ARG A 169 -2.13 14.09 -3.77
CA ARG A 169 -3.22 13.11 -3.84
C ARG A 169 -3.33 12.58 -5.25
N LEU A 170 -3.33 11.26 -5.41
CA LEU A 170 -3.64 10.59 -6.67
C LEU A 170 -5.13 10.29 -6.68
N VAL A 171 -5.85 10.84 -7.65
CA VAL A 171 -7.30 10.63 -7.80
C VAL A 171 -7.50 9.60 -8.91
N ALA A 172 -7.79 8.36 -8.52
CA ALA A 172 -8.04 7.28 -9.47
C ALA A 172 -9.44 7.41 -10.07
N ASP A 173 -9.47 7.76 -11.35
CA ASP A 173 -10.65 7.98 -12.17
C ASP A 173 -10.64 7.06 -13.38
N PHE A 174 -10.81 5.77 -13.11
CA PHE A 174 -10.93 4.73 -14.14
C PHE A 174 -11.73 3.54 -13.61
N GLU A 175 -12.07 2.62 -14.52
CA GLU A 175 -12.73 1.36 -14.21
C GLU A 175 -11.86 0.18 -14.68
N ALA A 176 -12.04 -0.99 -14.05
CA ALA A 176 -11.38 -2.23 -14.45
C ALA A 176 -12.34 -3.41 -14.32
N THR A 177 -12.34 -4.30 -15.33
CA THR A 177 -13.16 -5.52 -15.38
C THR A 177 -12.55 -6.70 -14.61
N SER A 178 -11.29 -6.58 -14.21
CA SER A 178 -10.55 -7.46 -13.31
C SER A 178 -9.96 -6.65 -12.16
N PRO A 179 -9.52 -7.28 -11.04
CA PRO A 179 -8.83 -6.57 -9.98
C PRO A 179 -7.64 -5.76 -10.49
N GLU A 180 -7.62 -4.47 -10.18
CA GLU A 180 -6.57 -3.53 -10.59
C GLU A 180 -6.31 -2.52 -9.46
N TYR A 181 -5.21 -1.77 -9.51
CA TYR A 181 -4.83 -0.84 -8.45
C TYR A 181 -4.39 0.51 -9.00
N ALA A 182 -4.67 1.60 -8.28
CA ALA A 182 -4.21 2.94 -8.66
C ALA A 182 -2.68 3.01 -8.74
N ILE A 183 -2.00 2.36 -7.81
CA ILE A 183 -0.54 2.15 -7.83
C ILE A 183 -0.28 0.65 -7.74
N ARG A 184 0.61 0.14 -8.59
CA ARG A 184 1.20 -1.19 -8.41
C ARG A 184 2.71 -1.16 -8.56
N THR A 185 3.42 -1.92 -7.75
CA THR A 185 4.85 -2.17 -8.01
C THR A 185 5.00 -3.40 -8.91
N VAL A 186 6.08 -3.47 -9.67
CA VAL A 186 6.47 -4.72 -10.33
C VAL A 186 6.74 -5.82 -9.30
N ALA A 187 6.65 -7.09 -9.72
CA ALA A 187 7.00 -8.21 -8.86
C ALA A 187 8.52 -8.29 -8.63
N ASP A 188 8.93 -8.57 -7.40
CA ASP A 188 10.34 -8.70 -7.01
C ASP A 188 10.66 -10.13 -6.52
N PRO A 189 10.73 -11.13 -7.41
CA PRO A 189 11.03 -12.51 -7.02
C PRO A 189 12.42 -12.67 -6.39
N ALA A 190 13.34 -11.74 -6.67
CA ALA A 190 14.69 -11.72 -6.10
C ALA A 190 14.76 -11.10 -4.70
N GLY A 191 13.71 -10.38 -4.26
CA GLY A 191 13.68 -9.67 -2.97
C GLY A 191 14.74 -8.56 -2.88
N SER A 192 15.11 -7.96 -4.01
CA SER A 192 16.23 -7.02 -4.15
C SER A 192 15.79 -5.56 -4.27
N ALA A 193 14.47 -5.30 -4.29
CA ALA A 193 13.95 -3.97 -4.52
C ALA A 193 14.33 -2.98 -3.39
N SER A 194 14.38 -1.71 -3.78
CA SER A 194 14.57 -0.54 -2.92
C SER A 194 13.57 0.56 -3.29
N THR A 195 12.33 0.16 -3.60
CA THR A 195 11.25 1.07 -4.01
C THR A 195 10.75 1.87 -2.81
N TYR A 196 10.60 3.18 -2.96
CA TYR A 196 10.02 4.06 -1.94
C TYR A 196 8.70 4.63 -2.43
N LEU A 197 7.67 4.54 -1.60
CA LEU A 197 6.40 5.25 -1.79
C LEU A 197 6.10 6.04 -0.52
N GLY A 198 5.96 7.36 -0.61
CA GLY A 198 5.61 8.10 0.58
C GLY A 198 4.96 9.45 0.41
N ASP A 199 4.34 9.93 1.49
CA ASP A 199 3.70 11.24 1.58
C ASP A 199 2.60 11.46 0.51
N ILE A 200 1.88 10.39 0.16
CA ILE A 200 0.87 10.34 -0.90
C ILE A 200 -0.43 9.75 -0.34
N ALA A 201 -1.56 10.34 -0.73
CA ALA A 201 -2.88 9.71 -0.57
C ALA A 201 -3.43 9.28 -1.92
N VAL A 202 -4.07 8.11 -1.98
CA VAL A 202 -4.84 7.63 -3.12
C VAL A 202 -6.33 7.82 -2.79
N ILE A 203 -7.05 8.52 -3.67
CA ILE A 203 -8.49 8.70 -3.62
C ILE A 203 -9.10 7.85 -4.72
N LEU A 204 -9.96 6.90 -4.35
CA LEU A 204 -10.73 6.08 -5.28
C LEU A 204 -12.12 6.73 -5.49
N LEU A 205 -12.44 7.18 -6.71
CA LEU A 205 -13.73 7.83 -7.00
C LEU A 205 -14.91 6.84 -6.98
N ASP A 206 -16.11 7.35 -6.68
CA ASP A 206 -17.33 6.56 -6.44
C ASP A 206 -18.21 6.38 -7.71
N ASP A 207 -18.06 7.26 -8.71
CA ASP A 207 -18.90 7.41 -9.93
C ASP A 207 -18.70 6.31 -10.99
N THR A 208 -18.17 5.17 -10.60
CA THR A 208 -18.01 4.07 -11.56
C THR A 208 -19.31 3.29 -11.57
N GLU A 209 -20.30 3.75 -12.33
CA GLU A 209 -21.63 3.14 -12.53
C GLU A 209 -21.57 1.64 -12.92
N LYS A 210 -20.38 1.10 -13.23
CA LYS A 210 -20.17 -0.31 -13.54
C LYS A 210 -19.18 -0.96 -12.56
N LYS A 211 -19.42 -2.24 -12.31
CA LYS A 211 -18.69 -3.17 -11.43
C LYS A 211 -17.15 -2.93 -11.41
N THR A 212 -16.65 -2.09 -10.50
CA THR A 212 -15.21 -1.84 -10.35
C THR A 212 -14.59 -2.67 -9.23
N SER A 213 -13.44 -3.26 -9.52
CA SER A 213 -12.55 -3.91 -8.53
C SER A 213 -11.21 -3.18 -8.49
N ILE A 214 -11.23 -1.86 -8.26
CA ILE A 214 -9.99 -1.08 -8.16
C ILE A 214 -9.61 -0.91 -6.68
N GLY A 215 -8.35 -1.24 -6.37
CA GLY A 215 -7.72 -0.98 -5.09
C GLY A 215 -6.79 0.22 -5.09
N GLY A 216 -6.32 0.63 -3.91
CA GLY A 216 -5.40 1.75 -3.78
C GLY A 216 -3.98 1.39 -4.22
N VAL A 217 -3.33 0.50 -3.47
CA VAL A 217 -1.93 0.12 -3.72
C VAL A 217 -1.78 -1.40 -3.74
N LEU A 218 -1.14 -1.92 -4.79
CA LEU A 218 -0.60 -3.27 -4.87
C LEU A 218 0.93 -3.23 -4.69
N TRP A 219 1.39 -3.65 -3.52
CA TRP A 219 2.79 -3.67 -3.13
C TRP A 219 3.38 -5.07 -3.29
N GLN A 220 4.21 -5.26 -4.29
CA GLN A 220 4.80 -6.56 -4.70
C GLN A 220 6.34 -6.60 -4.62
N VAL A 221 6.93 -5.60 -3.97
CA VAL A 221 8.37 -5.43 -3.81
C VAL A 221 8.80 -5.74 -2.38
N GLY A 222 9.96 -6.41 -2.25
CA GLY A 222 10.58 -6.75 -0.97
C GLY A 222 11.89 -5.99 -0.76
N GLY A 223 12.80 -6.57 0.04
CA GLY A 223 14.16 -6.06 0.21
C GLY A 223 14.24 -4.86 1.16
N THR A 224 14.71 -3.73 0.64
CA THR A 224 14.82 -2.45 1.39
C THR A 224 13.72 -1.46 1.03
N SER A 225 12.70 -1.92 0.31
CA SER A 225 11.56 -1.10 -0.11
C SER A 225 10.73 -0.62 1.08
N MET A 226 10.15 0.58 0.98
CA MET A 226 9.41 1.21 2.07
C MET A 226 8.18 1.99 1.58
N GLY A 227 7.05 1.80 2.27
CA GLY A 227 5.91 2.69 2.25
C GLY A 227 5.89 3.58 3.51
N ARG A 228 5.79 4.91 3.37
CA ARG A 228 5.74 5.84 4.51
C ARG A 228 4.68 6.92 4.32
N GLN A 229 3.77 7.09 5.29
CA GLN A 229 2.68 8.08 5.18
C GLN A 229 1.92 7.93 3.86
N VAL A 230 1.51 6.68 3.58
CA VAL A 230 0.68 6.34 2.44
C VAL A 230 -0.73 6.09 2.95
N ALA A 231 -1.72 6.73 2.32
CA ALA A 231 -3.13 6.50 2.59
C ALA A 231 -3.85 6.10 1.32
N ALA A 232 -4.87 5.26 1.43
CA ALA A 232 -5.81 4.98 0.35
C ALA A 232 -7.21 4.95 0.95
N GLY A 233 -8.14 5.63 0.29
CA GLY A 233 -9.50 5.80 0.78
C GLY A 233 -10.46 6.12 -0.36
N THR A 234 -11.76 6.01 -0.08
CA THR A 234 -12.80 6.54 -0.96
C THR A 234 -13.06 8.01 -0.62
N SER A 235 -13.77 8.71 -1.50
CA SER A 235 -14.22 10.07 -1.19
C SER A 235 -15.21 10.04 -0.01
N TRP A 236 -15.34 11.13 0.76
CA TRP A 236 -16.29 11.26 1.88
C TRP A 236 -17.78 11.12 1.48
N ARG A 237 -18.08 10.95 0.19
CA ARG A 237 -19.42 10.68 -0.35
C ARG A 237 -19.68 9.19 -0.61
N ALA A 238 -18.75 8.31 -0.27
CA ALA A 238 -18.87 6.89 -0.57
C ALA A 238 -19.85 6.19 0.36
N ASP A 239 -20.79 5.45 -0.24
CA ASP A 239 -21.49 4.35 0.43
C ASP A 239 -20.70 3.05 0.20
N PRO A 240 -20.02 2.50 1.23
CA PRO A 240 -19.22 1.29 1.11
C PRO A 240 -20.05 -0.01 0.94
N SER A 241 -21.39 0.05 0.97
CA SER A 241 -22.29 -1.11 0.99
C SER A 241 -22.25 -2.00 -0.27
N SER A 242 -21.90 -1.46 -1.45
CA SER A 242 -22.17 -2.15 -2.72
C SER A 242 -20.95 -2.68 -3.49
N LYS A 243 -19.72 -2.27 -3.16
CA LYS A 243 -18.50 -2.60 -3.93
C LYS A 243 -17.27 -2.81 -3.02
N PRO A 244 -16.81 -4.05 -2.80
CA PRO A 244 -15.62 -4.31 -1.98
C PRO A 244 -14.37 -3.71 -2.65
N ARG A 245 -13.55 -2.97 -1.89
CA ARG A 245 -12.38 -2.24 -2.41
C ARG A 245 -11.16 -2.52 -1.55
N HIS A 246 -10.11 -3.08 -2.11
CA HIS A 246 -8.85 -3.24 -1.38
C HIS A 246 -8.07 -1.92 -1.34
N PHE A 247 -8.03 -1.22 -0.22
CA PHE A 247 -7.20 -0.01 -0.13
C PHE A 247 -5.72 -0.34 -0.28
N PHE A 248 -5.28 -1.45 0.33
CA PHE A 248 -3.91 -1.94 0.19
C PHE A 248 -3.90 -3.47 0.05
N LYS A 249 -3.12 -3.94 -0.92
CA LYS A 249 -2.70 -5.33 -1.07
C LYS A 249 -1.18 -5.40 -1.03
N ILE A 250 -0.62 -6.12 -0.07
CA ILE A 250 0.82 -6.38 0.01
C ILE A 250 1.07 -7.86 -0.27
N SER A 251 1.92 -8.18 -1.25
CA SER A 251 2.25 -9.55 -1.63
C SER A 251 3.76 -9.75 -1.77
N GLY A 252 4.33 -10.79 -1.18
CA GLY A 252 5.75 -11.13 -1.42
C GLY A 252 6.76 -10.16 -0.80
N ALA A 253 6.33 -9.35 0.17
CA ALA A 253 7.22 -8.45 0.89
C ALA A 253 8.02 -9.23 1.94
N ARG A 254 9.33 -9.37 1.70
CA ARG A 254 10.29 -9.75 2.74
C ARG A 254 10.54 -8.50 3.59
N ALA A 255 9.80 -8.32 4.68
CA ALA A 255 10.18 -7.32 5.68
C ALA A 255 11.45 -7.85 6.34
N GLY A 256 12.52 -7.07 6.27
CA GLY A 256 13.74 -7.29 7.04
C GLY A 256 14.16 -6.01 7.73
#